data_AF-A0AA44SMU8-F1
#
_entry.id   AF-A0AA44SMU8-F1
#
_cell.length_a   1.000
_cell.length_b   1.000
_cell.length_c   1.000
_cell.angle_alpha   90.00
_cell.angle_beta   90.00
_cell.angle_gamma   90.00
#
_symmetry.space_group_name_H-M   'P 1'
#
loop_
_entity.id
_entity.type
_entity.pdbx_description
1 polymer ?
#
loop_
_entity_poly.entity_id
_entity_poly.type
_entity_poly.pdbx_seq_one_letter_code
_entity_poly.pdbx_strand_id
1 'polypeptide(L)'
;MHLWPEGEQFTREVIMPTGAGLPEEGVEPVGYEDFPVMVTFRVPAFDVVVETWKNTDPAKSFGLFRQFIVAWDQEEELTDKMLAGYLYAYPGADENMFRVFCEYVKEAILANQKSFPEISAAIH
;
A
#
# COMPACT_ATOMS: atom_id res chain seq x y z
N MET A 1 2.25 -5.64 -23.93
CA MET A 1 2.35 -4.69 -22.80
C MET A 1 0.96 -4.44 -22.27
N HIS A 2 0.77 -4.57 -20.96
CA HIS A 2 -0.48 -4.23 -20.30
C HIS A 2 -0.27 -2.90 -19.57
N LEU A 3 -1.28 -2.02 -19.55
CA LEU A 3 -1.17 -0.70 -18.92
C LEU A 3 -0.97 -0.84 -17.40
N TRP A 4 -1.73 -1.76 -16.80
CA TRP A 4 -1.66 -2.11 -15.40
C TRP A 4 -0.47 -3.04 -15.13
N PRO A 5 0.44 -2.69 -14.18
CA PRO A 5 1.67 -3.45 -13.91
C PRO A 5 1.42 -4.68 -13.01
N GLU A 6 0.47 -5.54 -13.39
CA GLU A 6 0.09 -6.70 -12.57
C GLU A 6 1.28 -7.63 -12.28
N GLY A 7 1.40 -8.07 -11.02
CA GLY A 7 2.41 -9.01 -10.56
C GLY A 7 3.78 -8.39 -10.31
N GLU A 8 3.99 -7.13 -10.70
CA GLU A 8 5.20 -6.38 -10.42
C GLU A 8 5.40 -6.23 -8.90
N GLN A 9 6.65 -6.35 -8.46
CA GLN A 9 7.03 -6.18 -7.06
C GLN A 9 8.02 -5.04 -6.92
N PHE A 10 7.85 -4.26 -5.86
CA PHE A 10 8.71 -3.11 -5.59
C PHE A 10 8.83 -2.88 -4.10
N THR A 11 9.97 -2.33 -3.67
CA THR A 11 10.23 -2.01 -2.28
C THR A 11 10.35 -0.51 -2.12
N ARG A 12 9.60 0.07 -1.18
CA ARG A 12 9.59 1.51 -0.88
C ARG A 12 9.56 1.73 0.62
N GLU A 13 10.15 2.84 1.02
CA GLU A 13 10.05 3.33 2.38
C GLU A 13 8.62 3.82 2.64
N VAL A 14 8.03 3.36 3.74
CA VAL A 14 6.74 3.80 4.25
C VAL A 14 6.97 4.36 5.64
N ILE A 15 6.53 5.60 5.87
CA ILE A 15 6.59 6.22 7.19
C ILE A 15 5.40 5.72 8.00
N MET A 16 5.65 5.00 9.08
CA MET A 16 4.62 4.49 9.98
C MET A 16 4.27 5.59 10.98
N PRO A 17 2.99 6.00 11.04
CA PRO A 17 2.55 6.99 12.01
C PRO A 17 2.56 6.36 13.40
N THR A 18 3.30 6.94 14.32
CA THR A 18 3.30 6.52 15.73
C THR A 18 2.47 7.45 16.62
N GLY A 19 1.77 8.39 15.99
CA GLY A 19 1.05 9.49 16.63
C GLY A 19 0.07 9.02 17.70
N ALA A 20 0.37 9.43 18.94
CA ALA A 20 -0.48 9.44 20.12
C ALA A 20 -1.31 8.17 20.35
N GLY A 21 -0.91 7.36 21.34
CA GLY A 21 -1.87 6.48 22.00
C GLY A 21 -3.13 7.27 22.39
N LEU A 22 -4.28 6.59 22.50
CA LEU A 22 -5.57 7.21 22.83
C LEU A 22 -5.37 8.30 23.90
N PRO A 23 -5.67 9.58 23.61
CA PRO A 23 -5.40 10.65 24.55
C PRO A 23 -6.25 10.41 25.81
N GLU A 24 -5.59 10.26 26.96
CA GLU A 24 -6.27 10.41 28.24
C GLU A 24 -6.66 11.87 28.40
N GLU A 25 -7.89 12.11 28.87
CA GLU A 25 -8.46 13.45 29.00
C GLU A 25 -7.58 14.31 29.92
N GLY A 26 -6.88 15.30 29.35
CA GLY A 26 -5.98 16.21 30.08
C GLY A 26 -4.48 15.85 30.02
N VAL A 27 -4.06 14.85 29.26
CA VAL A 27 -2.65 14.52 29.02
C VAL A 27 -2.30 14.83 27.56
N GLU A 28 -1.33 15.73 27.33
CA GLU A 28 -0.75 15.88 25.98
C GLU A 28 -0.09 14.54 25.60
N PRO A 29 -0.55 13.87 24.54
CA PRO A 29 0.00 12.58 24.18
C PRO A 29 1.47 12.76 23.79
N VAL A 30 2.36 12.05 24.48
CA VAL A 30 3.76 11.89 24.07
C VAL A 30 3.73 11.00 22.84
N GLY A 31 3.56 11.59 21.66
CA GLY A 31 3.74 10.88 20.40
C GLY A 31 5.18 10.38 20.32
N TYR A 32 5.36 9.12 19.91
CA TYR A 32 6.68 8.66 19.47
C TYR A 32 6.98 9.30 18.10
N GLU A 33 8.25 9.40 17.73
CA GLU A 33 8.65 9.82 16.39
C GLU A 33 8.23 8.76 15.37
N ASP A 34 7.57 9.20 14.29
CA ASP A 34 7.23 8.35 13.16
C ASP A 34 8.49 7.64 12.65
N PHE A 35 8.37 6.37 12.28
CA PHE A 35 9.53 5.57 11.86
C PHE A 35 9.39 5.03 10.44
N PRO A 36 10.50 5.00 9.68
CA PRO A 36 10.52 4.43 8.34
C PRO A 36 10.53 2.89 8.38
N VAL A 37 9.81 2.27 7.46
CA VAL A 37 9.80 0.82 7.23
C VAL A 37 9.93 0.57 5.73
N MET A 38 10.88 -0.29 5.32
CA MET A 38 10.95 -0.73 3.93
C MET A 38 9.90 -1.82 3.69
N VAL A 39 8.87 -1.51 2.91
CA VAL A 39 7.80 -2.44 2.58
C VAL A 39 7.95 -2.91 1.14
N THR A 40 7.96 -4.23 0.94
CA THR A 40 7.89 -4.85 -0.39
C THR A 40 6.43 -5.11 -0.74
N PHE A 41 5.99 -4.43 -1.78
CA PHE A 41 4.66 -4.55 -2.34
C PHE A 41 4.63 -5.49 -3.55
N ARG A 42 3.44 -6.02 -3.84
CA ARG A 42 3.08 -6.59 -5.13
C ARG A 42 1.89 -5.83 -5.67
N VAL A 43 1.90 -5.54 -6.97
CA VAL A 43 0.72 -5.05 -7.69
C VAL A 43 -0.24 -6.21 -7.92
N PRO A 44 -1.42 -6.25 -7.27
CA PRO A 44 -2.38 -7.32 -7.49
C PRO A 44 -3.11 -7.12 -8.83
N ALA A 45 -3.96 -8.07 -9.20
CA ALA A 45 -4.86 -7.90 -10.34
C ALA A 45 -5.74 -6.66 -10.17
N PHE A 46 -6.06 -5.98 -11.28
CA PHE A 46 -6.85 -4.75 -11.23
C PHE A 46 -8.21 -4.94 -10.54
N ASP A 47 -8.86 -6.09 -10.76
CA ASP A 47 -10.14 -6.43 -10.12
C ASP A 47 -10.04 -6.49 -8.60
N VAL A 48 -8.91 -6.95 -8.06
CA VAL A 48 -8.65 -6.97 -6.60
C VAL A 48 -8.53 -5.55 -6.07
N VAL A 49 -7.91 -4.63 -6.82
CA VAL A 49 -7.85 -3.21 -6.42
C VAL A 49 -9.24 -2.58 -6.40
N VAL A 50 -10.05 -2.87 -7.42
CA VAL A 50 -11.44 -2.39 -7.48
C VAL A 50 -12.27 -2.97 -6.33
N GLU A 51 -12.11 -4.25 -6.01
CA GLU A 51 -12.77 -4.89 -4.88
C GLU A 51 -12.34 -4.25 -3.55
N THR A 52 -11.04 -4.05 -3.36
CA THR A 52 -10.48 -3.39 -2.17
C THR A 52 -11.06 -1.99 -1.98
N TRP A 53 -11.12 -1.19 -3.05
CA TRP A 53 -11.67 0.16 -2.99
C TRP A 53 -13.18 0.20 -2.72
N LYS A 54 -13.95 -0.75 -3.24
CA LYS A 54 -15.41 -0.83 -3.03
C LYS A 54 -15.80 -1.51 -1.72
N ASN A 55 -14.85 -2.13 -1.02
CA ASN A 55 -15.16 -2.93 0.15
C ASN A 55 -15.71 -2.06 1.29
N THR A 56 -16.87 -2.45 1.80
CA THR A 56 -17.47 -1.86 3.01
C THR A 56 -17.58 -2.87 4.16
N ASP A 57 -17.16 -4.12 3.93
CA ASP A 57 -17.19 -5.20 4.92
C ASP A 57 -15.87 -5.24 5.70
N PRO A 58 -15.85 -4.86 7.00
CA PRO A 58 -14.62 -4.86 7.79
C PRO A 58 -13.96 -6.23 7.90
N ALA A 59 -14.74 -7.32 7.80
CA ALA A 59 -14.21 -8.68 7.89
C ALA A 59 -13.34 -9.07 6.68
N LYS A 60 -13.52 -8.38 5.55
CA LYS A 60 -12.73 -8.61 4.32
C LYS A 60 -11.54 -7.68 4.19
N SER A 61 -11.55 -6.53 4.87
CA SER A 61 -10.56 -5.47 4.68
C SER A 61 -9.12 -5.97 4.82
N PHE A 62 -8.83 -6.74 5.86
CA PHE A 62 -7.47 -7.27 6.08
C PHE A 62 -7.02 -8.21 4.96
N GLY A 63 -7.88 -9.15 4.55
CA GLY A 63 -7.55 -10.10 3.47
C GLY A 63 -7.34 -9.42 2.12
N LEU A 64 -8.11 -8.36 1.83
CA LEU A 64 -7.95 -7.53 0.64
C LEU A 64 -6.63 -6.74 0.69
N PHE A 65 -6.35 -6.08 1.81
CA PHE A 65 -5.10 -5.36 2.05
C PHE A 65 -3.85 -6.24 1.96
N ARG A 66 -3.90 -7.44 2.57
CA ARG A 66 -2.77 -8.38 2.66
C ARG A 66 -2.21 -8.78 1.30
N GLN A 67 -3.03 -8.76 0.24
CA GLN A 67 -2.62 -9.09 -1.13
C GLN A 67 -1.61 -8.11 -1.73
N PHE A 68 -1.55 -6.89 -1.21
CA PHE A 68 -0.65 -5.84 -1.70
C PHE A 68 0.76 -5.97 -1.10
N ILE A 69 0.93 -6.67 0.01
CA ILE A 69 2.18 -6.72 0.77
C ILE A 69 2.83 -8.10 0.61
N VAL A 70 4.13 -8.14 0.35
CA VAL A 70 4.89 -9.39 0.26
C VAL A 70 5.75 -9.57 1.50
N ALA A 71 6.50 -8.54 1.88
CA ALA A 71 7.45 -8.56 2.98
C ALA A 71 7.70 -7.13 3.48
N TRP A 72 8.48 -7.03 4.55
CA TRP A 72 9.04 -5.77 5.04
C TRP A 72 10.36 -6.02 5.77
N ASP A 73 11.03 -4.98 6.24
CA ASP A 73 12.31 -5.07 6.96
C ASP A 73 12.19 -5.18 8.49
N GLN A 74 10.98 -5.15 9.04
CA GLN A 74 10.78 -5.27 10.50
C GLN A 74 11.02 -6.70 11.00
N GLU A 75 10.85 -7.70 10.13
CA GLU A 75 10.91 -9.11 10.49
C GLU A 75 11.45 -9.95 9.34
N GLU A 76 12.07 -11.09 9.66
CA GLU A 76 12.57 -12.04 8.65
C GLU A 76 11.43 -12.65 7.82
N GLU A 77 10.27 -12.89 8.44
CA GLU A 77 9.07 -13.40 7.78
C GLU A 77 7.83 -12.59 8.18
N LEU A 78 7.12 -12.04 7.18
CA LEU A 78 5.89 -11.28 7.40
C LEU A 78 4.69 -12.21 7.57
N THR A 79 4.27 -12.41 8.82
CA THR A 79 3.05 -13.16 9.12
C THR A 79 1.81 -12.26 9.20
N ASP A 80 0.63 -12.83 8.91
CA ASP A 80 -0.64 -12.10 8.96
C ASP A 80 -0.95 -11.56 10.35
N LYS A 81 -0.63 -12.31 11.40
CA LYS A 81 -0.84 -11.89 12.80
C LYS A 81 0.02 -10.68 13.14
N MET A 82 1.26 -10.64 12.67
CA MET A 82 2.16 -9.52 12.91
C MET A 82 1.70 -8.29 12.15
N LEU A 83 1.36 -8.44 10.86
CA LEU A 83 0.84 -7.32 10.07
C LEU A 83 -0.42 -6.74 10.69
N ALA A 84 -1.39 -7.59 11.08
CA ALA A 84 -2.61 -7.15 11.74
C ALA A 84 -2.32 -6.45 13.08
N GLY A 85 -1.38 -6.97 13.87
CA GLY A 85 -0.96 -6.36 15.13
C GLY A 85 -0.34 -4.97 14.93
N TYR A 86 0.51 -4.81 13.92
CA TYR A 86 1.10 -3.51 13.56
C TYR A 86 0.04 -2.50 13.10
N LEU A 87 -0.86 -2.89 12.20
CA LEU A 87 -1.92 -2.00 11.74
C LEU A 87 -2.86 -1.58 12.89
N TYR A 88 -3.07 -2.45 13.87
CA TYR A 88 -3.80 -2.13 15.08
C TYR A 88 -3.04 -1.16 15.99
N ALA A 89 -1.73 -1.37 16.16
CA ALA A 89 -0.88 -0.55 17.01
C ALA A 89 -0.61 0.85 16.44
N TYR A 90 -0.64 0.99 15.10
CA TYR A 90 -0.28 2.21 14.38
C TYR A 90 -1.41 2.63 13.42
N PRO A 91 -2.46 3.30 13.93
CA PRO A 91 -3.56 3.81 13.10
C PRO A 91 -3.04 4.73 11.98
N GLY A 92 -3.47 4.48 10.74
CA GLY A 92 -3.03 5.21 9.55
C GLY A 92 -1.80 4.62 8.84
N ALA A 93 -1.20 3.55 9.39
CA ALA A 93 -0.13 2.81 8.71
C ALA A 93 -0.59 2.23 7.36
N ASP A 94 -1.81 1.69 7.29
CA ASP A 94 -2.44 1.20 6.07
C ASP A 94 -2.65 2.30 5.03
N GLU A 95 -3.11 3.47 5.46
CA GLU A 95 -3.27 4.65 4.59
C GLU A 95 -1.93 5.08 3.98
N ASN A 96 -0.87 5.14 4.79
CA ASN A 96 0.48 5.48 4.32
C ASN A 96 1.04 4.41 3.37
N MET A 97 0.84 3.12 3.68
CA MET A 97 1.22 2.03 2.77
C MET A 97 0.49 2.15 1.42
N PHE A 98 -0.82 2.40 1.43
CA PHE A 98 -1.59 2.55 0.20
C PHE A 98 -1.22 3.81 -0.59
N ARG A 99 -0.89 4.91 0.07
CA ARG A 99 -0.41 6.12 -0.61
C ARG A 99 0.86 5.84 -1.39
N VAL A 100 1.86 5.22 -0.75
CA VAL A 100 3.13 4.83 -1.38
C VAL A 100 2.89 3.85 -2.53
N PHE A 101 1.98 2.88 -2.36
CA PHE A 101 1.58 1.98 -3.44
C PHE A 101 0.97 2.73 -4.63
N CYS A 102 0.04 3.65 -4.38
CA CYS A 102 -0.63 4.43 -5.43
C CYS A 102 0.36 5.32 -6.20
N GLU A 103 1.31 5.94 -5.51
CA GLU A 103 2.39 6.73 -6.11
C GLU A 103 3.20 5.88 -7.09
N TYR A 104 3.62 4.68 -6.68
CA TYR A 104 4.33 3.74 -7.55
C TYR A 104 3.52 3.36 -8.80
N VAL A 105 2.27 2.92 -8.60
CA VAL A 105 1.42 2.47 -9.71
C VAL A 105 1.18 3.59 -10.71
N LYS A 106 1.01 4.82 -10.24
CA LYS A 106 0.89 5.99 -11.12
C LYS A 106 2.14 6.21 -11.97
N GLU A 107 3.33 6.10 -11.38
CA GLU A 107 4.61 6.18 -12.10
C GLU A 107 4.73 5.07 -13.15
N ALA A 108 4.41 3.83 -12.77
CA ALA A 108 4.47 2.67 -13.65
C ALA A 108 3.49 2.77 -14.82
N ILE A 109 2.25 3.22 -14.58
CA ILE A 109 1.26 3.47 -15.64
C ILE A 109 1.78 4.54 -16.62
N LEU A 110 2.32 5.66 -16.12
CA LEU A 110 2.88 6.71 -16.97
C LEU A 110 4.08 6.22 -17.80
N ALA A 111 4.91 5.35 -17.24
CA ALA A 111 6.02 4.72 -17.96
C ALA A 111 5.50 3.77 -19.06
N ASN A 112 4.53 2.91 -18.73
CA ASN A 112 3.92 1.97 -19.66
C ASN A 112 3.23 2.71 -20.82
N GLN A 113 2.55 3.84 -20.55
CA GLN A 113 1.91 4.68 -21.58
C GLN A 113 2.89 5.18 -22.64
N LYS A 114 4.08 5.65 -22.23
CA LYS A 114 5.11 6.15 -23.16
C LYS A 114 5.62 5.08 -24.12
N SER A 115 5.49 3.81 -23.75
CA SER A 115 5.91 2.66 -24.53
C SER A 115 4.80 2.11 -25.44
N PHE A 116 3.58 2.66 -25.40
CA PHE A 116 2.59 2.43 -26.45
C PHE A 116 2.89 3.36 -27.62
N PRO A 117 3.35 2.85 -28.78
CA PRO A 117 3.40 3.68 -29.97
C PRO A 117 1.98 4.17 -30.28
N GLU A 118 1.83 5.47 -30.56
CA GLU A 118 0.56 6.05 -31.04
C GLU A 118 0.17 5.37 -32.36
N ILE A 119 -0.62 4.29 -32.29
CA ILE A 119 -1.32 3.75 -33.47
C ILE A 119 -2.51 4.68 -33.73
N SER A 120 -2.24 5.90 -34.19
CA SER A 120 -3.27 6.87 -34.58
C SER A 120 -2.98 7.60 -35.89
N ALA A 121 -1.94 7.20 -36.65
CA ALA A 121 -1.59 7.84 -37.92
C ALA A 121 -1.72 6.90 -39.14
N ALA A 122 -2.67 5.96 -39.12
CA ALA A 122 -2.90 5.03 -40.23
C ALA A 122 -4.40 4.83 -40.55
N ILE A 123 -5.20 5.91 -40.47
CA ILE A 123 -6.45 5.98 -41.22
C ILE A 123 -6.27 7.11 -42.23
N HIS A 124 -5.71 6.73 -43.37
CA HIS A 124 -5.65 7.52 -44.60
C HIS A 124 -6.71 7.00 -45.57
#